data_AF-A0A9W7HHU5-F1
#
_entry.id   AF-A0A9W7HHU5-F1
#
_cell.length_a   1.000
_cell.length_b   1.000
_cell.length_c   1.000
_cell.angle_alpha   90.00
_cell.angle_beta   90.00
_cell.angle_gamma   90.00
#
_symmetry.space_group_name_H-M   'P 1'
#
loop_
_entity.id
_entity.type
_entity.pdbx_description
1 polymer ?
#
loop_
_entity_poly.entity_id
_entity_poly.type
_entity_poly.pdbx_seq_one_letter_code
_entity_poly.pdbx_strand_id
1 'polypeptide(L)' 'MLQVLSFCETKVTPIVEGYGGWAFRMEIVPIESAYPGFGELVVLESTDHINSCNPLSRSDPSYTEALEFLRKLKAQYT' A
#
# COMPACT_ATOMS: atom_id res chain seq x y z
N MET A 1 17.26 15.12 -5.33
CA MET A 1 15.82 15.01 -5.62
C MET A 1 15.22 14.08 -4.58
N LEU A 2 14.06 14.41 -3.99
CA LEU A 2 13.41 13.55 -2.99
C LEU A 2 12.94 12.27 -3.70
N GLN A 3 13.37 11.11 -3.22
CA GLN A 3 12.84 9.82 -3.68
C GLN A 3 11.58 9.54 -2.87
N VAL A 4 10.50 9.17 -3.56
CA VAL A 4 9.20 8.88 -2.95
C VAL A 4 8.66 7.60 -3.57
N LEU A 5 8.16 6.72 -2.71
CA LEU A 5 7.44 5.50 -3.04
C LEU A 5 6.03 5.62 -2.48
N SER A 6 5.03 5.46 -3.34
CA SER A 6 3.61 5.46 -3.00
C SER A 6 3.01 4.10 -3.29
N PHE A 7 2.04 3.70 -2.47
CA PHE A 7 1.25 2.48 -2.67
C PHE A 7 -0.20 2.84 -2.96
N CYS A 8 -0.86 2.06 -3.81
CA CYS A 8 -2.29 2.16 -4.08
C CYS A 8 -2.96 0.81 -3.82
N GLU A 9 -3.98 0.78 -2.98
CA GLU A 9 -4.87 -0.38 -2.85
C GLU A 9 -5.74 -0.61 -4.10
N THR A 10 -6.25 -1.83 -4.25
CA THR A 10 -7.21 -2.18 -5.32
C THR A 10 -8.48 -2.81 -4.78
N LYS A 11 -8.53 -3.08 -3.47
CA LYS A 11 -9.67 -3.69 -2.79
C LYS A 11 -10.24 -2.73 -1.76
N VAL A 12 -11.56 -2.66 -1.70
CA VAL A 12 -12.28 -1.93 -0.66
C VAL A 12 -12.00 -2.53 0.73
N THR A 13 -11.85 -1.66 1.72
CA THR A 13 -11.50 -2.03 3.10
C THR A 13 -12.77 -2.39 3.88
N PRO A 14 -12.80 -3.51 4.62
CA PRO A 14 -13.90 -3.81 5.54
C PRO A 14 -13.87 -2.83 6.72
N ILE A 15 -14.97 -2.10 6.94
CA ILE A 15 -15.10 -1.11 8.03
C ILE A 15 -15.83 -1.72 9.22
N VAL A 16 -16.85 -2.54 8.94
CA VAL A 16 -17.65 -3.23 9.94
C VAL A 16 -17.95 -4.64 9.44
N GLU A 17 -17.68 -5.64 10.27
CA GLU A 17 -18.11 -7.03 10.05
C GLU A 17 -19.30 -7.36 10.95
N GLY A 18 -20.36 -7.90 10.36
CA GLY A 18 -21.58 -8.35 11.04
C GLY A 18 -21.70 -9.87 11.10
N TYR A 19 -22.63 -10.34 11.92
CA TYR A 19 -22.96 -11.77 12.02
C TYR A 19 -23.43 -12.32 10.66
N GLY A 20 -23.00 -13.55 10.33
CA GLY A 20 -23.38 -14.22 9.08
C GLY A 20 -22.56 -13.84 7.85
N GLY A 21 -21.37 -13.25 8.03
CA GLY A 21 -20.44 -12.95 6.93
C GLY A 21 -20.75 -11.68 6.14
N TRP A 22 -21.72 -10.88 6.61
CA TRP A 22 -21.96 -9.55 6.06
C TRP A 22 -20.83 -8.61 6.50
N ALA A 23 -20.35 -7.76 5.59
CA ALA A 23 -19.42 -6.70 5.95
C ALA A 23 -19.66 -5.46 5.09
N PHE A 24 -19.63 -4.30 5.73
CA PHE A 24 -19.63 -3.01 5.06
C PHE A 24 -18.21 -2.70 4.59
N ARG A 25 -18.06 -2.47 3.29
CA ARG A 25 -16.76 -2.23 2.67
C ARG A 25 -16.75 -0.86 1.99
N MET A 26 -15.64 -0.15 2.12
CA MET A 26 -15.49 1.20 1.58
C MET A 26 -14.12 1.35 0.92
N GLU A 27 -14.06 2.09 -0.18
CA GLU A 27 -12.80 2.61 -0.70
C GLU A 27 -12.30 3.71 0.24
N ILE A 28 -11.07 3.57 0.76
CA ILE A 28 -10.51 4.53 1.70
C ILE A 28 -9.74 5.62 0.95
N VAL A 29 -8.84 5.23 0.05
CA VAL A 29 -8.12 6.15 -0.82
C VAL A 29 -8.30 5.73 -2.29
N PRO A 30 -8.91 6.59 -3.14
CA PRO A 30 -9.00 6.29 -4.57
C PRO A 30 -7.63 6.43 -5.26
N ILE A 31 -7.42 5.70 -6.34
CA ILE A 31 -6.13 5.65 -7.06
C ILE A 31 -5.65 7.03 -7.53
N GLU A 32 -6.58 7.90 -7.93
CA GLU A 32 -6.28 9.27 -8.36
C GLU A 32 -5.74 10.14 -7.23
N SER A 33 -6.04 9.78 -5.97
CA SER A 33 -5.55 10.46 -4.78
C SER A 33 -4.31 9.80 -4.16
N ALA A 34 -4.03 8.53 -4.48
CA ALA A 34 -2.90 7.80 -3.92
C ALA A 34 -1.55 8.26 -4.49
N TYR A 35 -1.54 8.84 -5.70
CA TYR A 35 -0.33 9.32 -6.36
C TYR A 35 -0.13 10.83 -6.19
N PRO A 36 0.95 11.29 -5.54
CA PRO A 36 1.19 12.72 -5.29
C PRO A 36 1.67 13.49 -6.55
N GLY A 37 1.76 12.85 -7.72
CA GLY A 37 2.22 13.45 -8.97
C GLY A 37 3.73 13.34 -9.21
N PHE A 38 4.48 12.66 -8.34
CA PHE A 38 5.90 12.40 -8.46
C PHE A 38 6.31 11.15 -7.69
N GLY A 39 7.49 10.61 -8.00
CA GLY A 39 7.98 9.38 -7.39
C GLY A 39 7.46 8.12 -8.08
N GLU A 40 7.62 6.98 -7.43
CA GLU A 40 7.18 5.68 -7.92
C GLU A 40 5.83 5.32 -7.28
N LEU A 41 4.89 4.79 -8.07
CA LEU A 41 3.61 4.28 -7.60
C LEU A 41 3.56 2.76 -7.82
N VAL A 42 3.35 2.03 -6.73
CA VAL A 42 3.12 0.58 -6.77
C VAL A 42 1.65 0.31 -6.50
N VAL A 43 0.99 -0.36 -7.44
CA VAL A 43 -0.39 -0.82 -7.28
C VAL A 43 -0.38 -2.21 -6.64
N LEU A 44 -1.03 -2.35 -5.48
CA LEU A 44 -1.09 -3.59 -4.73
C LEU A 44 -2.38 -4.34 -5.07
N GLU A 45 -2.25 -5.40 -5.87
CA GLU A 45 -3.39 -6.23 -6.28
C GLU A 45 -4.04 -6.97 -5.10
N SER A 46 -5.38 -6.97 -5.07
CA SER A 46 -6.19 -7.64 -4.05
C SER A 46 -5.93 -7.19 -2.61
N THR A 47 -5.25 -6.07 -2.43
CA THR A 47 -4.89 -5.48 -1.15
C THR A 47 -5.83 -4.35 -0.81
N ASP A 48 -6.27 -4.30 0.44
CA ASP A 48 -7.05 -3.20 1.00
C ASP A 48 -6.16 -2.17 1.71
N HIS A 49 -6.74 -1.07 2.16
CA HIS A 49 -5.99 0.04 2.75
C HIS A 49 -5.28 -0.34 4.06
N ILE A 50 -5.81 -1.32 4.80
CA ILE A 50 -5.17 -1.79 6.04
C ILE A 50 -3.92 -2.59 5.69
N ASN A 51 -4.06 -3.56 4.79
CA ASN A 51 -2.97 -4.46 4.43
C ASN A 51 -1.90 -3.77 3.57
N SER A 52 -2.23 -2.68 2.85
CA SER A 52 -1.22 -1.85 2.19
C SER A 52 -0.29 -1.15 3.18
N CYS A 53 -0.80 -0.80 4.36
CA CYS A 53 -0.04 -0.16 5.43
C CYS A 53 0.57 -1.16 6.43
N ASN A 54 0.02 -2.38 6.50
CA ASN A 54 0.42 -3.42 7.44
C ASN A 54 0.58 -4.77 6.71
N PRO A 55 1.70 -4.97 5.98
CA PRO A 55 1.94 -6.20 5.23
C PRO A 55 1.82 -7.44 6.10
N LEU A 56 1.09 -8.44 5.61
CA LEU A 56 0.83 -9.69 6.34
C LEU A 56 2.07 -10.57 6.48
N SER A 57 3.09 -10.37 5.62
CA SER A 57 4.31 -11.17 5.60
C SER A 57 5.48 -10.41 4.96
N ARG A 58 6.69 -10.95 5.09
CA ARG A 58 7.88 -10.41 4.41
C ARG A 58 7.90 -10.68 2.90
N SER A 59 7.04 -11.56 2.41
CA SER A 59 6.83 -11.80 0.98
C SER A 59 5.74 -10.90 0.39
N ASP A 60 5.10 -10.08 1.20
CA ASP A 60 4.11 -9.12 0.72
C ASP A 60 4.77 -8.08 -0.19
N PRO A 61 4.18 -7.75 -1.36
CA PRO A 61 4.75 -6.76 -2.27
C PRO A 61 5.00 -5.40 -1.61
N SER A 62 4.11 -4.95 -0.73
CA SER A 62 4.30 -3.66 -0.02
C SER A 62 5.54 -3.67 0.87
N TYR A 63 5.83 -4.81 1.52
CA TYR A 63 7.03 -4.99 2.32
C TYR A 63 8.29 -5.03 1.46
N THR A 64 8.28 -5.83 0.38
CA THR A 64 9.47 -6.01 -0.46
C THR A 64 9.86 -4.72 -1.16
N GLU A 65 8.90 -4.00 -1.74
CA GLU A 65 9.13 -2.72 -2.42
C GLU A 65 9.65 -1.65 -1.46
N ALA A 66 9.04 -1.53 -0.27
CA ALA A 66 9.51 -0.61 0.76
C ALA A 66 10.93 -0.94 1.22
N LEU A 67 11.25 -2.23 1.41
CA LEU A 67 12.58 -2.66 1.82
C LEU A 67 13.64 -2.37 0.74
N GLU A 68 13.33 -2.61 -0.53
CA GLU A 68 14.21 -2.29 -1.64
C GLU A 68 14.44 -0.79 -1.78
N PHE A 69 13.38 0.02 -1.65
CA PHE A 69 13.47 1.46 -1.63
C PHE A 69 14.40 1.97 -0.53
N LEU A 70 14.25 1.46 0.70
CA LEU A 70 15.13 1.81 1.83
C LEU A 70 16.58 1.36 1.60
N ARG A 71 16.81 0.19 0.98
CA ARG A 71 18.16 -0.28 0.62
C ARG A 71 18.82 0.63 -0.40
N LYS A 72 18.10 1.03 -1.45
CA LYS A 72 18.58 1.99 -2.48
C LYS A 72 18.94 3.32 -1.84
N LEU A 73 18.08 3.85 -0.95
CA LEU A 73 18.37 5.07 -0.19
C LEU A 73 19.64 4.93 0.65
N LYS A 74 19.74 3.87 1.46
CA LYS A 74 20.91 3.65 2.32
C LYS A 74 22.22 3.60 1.52
N ALA A 75 22.21 2.93 0.36
CA ALA A 75 23.38 2.81 -0.51
C ALA A 75 23.82 4.15 -1.15
N GLN A 76 22.94 5.15 -1.21
CA GLN A 76 23.29 6.49 -1.69
C GLN A 76 23.85 7.38 -0.59
N TYR A 77 23.53 7.09 0.69
CA TYR A 77 23.99 7.84 1.86
C TYR A 77 25.15 7.18 2.61
N THR A 78 25.67 6.05 2.09
CA THR A 78 26.87 5.36 2.58
C THR A 78 27.94 5.44 1.52
#